data_AF-A0A1H2RUA4-F1
#
_entry.id   AF-A0A1H2RUA4-F1
#
_cell.length_a   1.000
_cell.length_b   1.000
_cell.length_c   1.000
_cell.angle_alpha   90.00
_cell.angle_beta   90.00
_cell.angle_gamma   90.00
#
_symmetry.space_group_name_H-M   'P 1'
#
loop_
_entity.id
_entity.type
_entity.pdbx_description
1 polymer ?
#
loop_
_entity_poly.entity_id
_entity_poly.type
_entity_poly.pdbx_seq_one_letter_code
_entity_poly.pdbx_strand_id
1 'polypeptide(L)'
;MIEFPMNSPTVRPAPTKFADKLEAAFLSEMLKIAMPAERRGAFSGGVGESQFASFLIDQYADAMAERLELGLGARGARTDG
;
A
#
# COMPACT_ATOMS: atom_id res chain seq x y z
N MET A 1 11.34 -27.01 -32.13
CA MET A 1 11.96 -26.55 -30.87
C MET A 1 11.67 -25.06 -30.81
N ILE A 2 10.74 -24.63 -29.95
CA ILE A 2 10.33 -23.22 -29.85
C ILE A 2 11.07 -22.65 -28.65
N GLU A 3 11.99 -21.70 -28.89
CA GLU A 3 12.64 -20.95 -27.82
C GLU A 3 11.64 -19.96 -27.23
N PHE A 4 11.33 -20.14 -25.94
CA PHE A 4 10.65 -19.12 -25.17
C PHE A 4 11.68 -18.03 -24.83
N PRO A 5 11.46 -16.76 -25.20
CA PRO A 5 12.35 -15.70 -24.75
C PRO A 5 12.29 -15.65 -23.22
N MET A 6 13.41 -15.98 -22.59
CA MET A 6 13.61 -15.77 -21.16
C MET A 6 13.38 -14.28 -20.89
N ASN A 7 12.27 -13.93 -20.25
CA ASN A 7 12.02 -12.58 -19.78
C ASN A 7 13.10 -12.27 -18.75
N SER A 8 14.10 -11.49 -19.14
CA SER A 8 15.16 -11.01 -18.24
C SER A 8 14.52 -10.44 -16.99
N PRO A 9 15.01 -10.73 -15.77
CA PRO A 9 14.50 -10.09 -14.58
C PRO A 9 14.74 -8.59 -14.76
N THR A 10 13.68 -7.84 -15.04
CA THR A 10 13.71 -6.40 -14.98
C THR A 10 14.06 -6.08 -13.53
N VAL A 11 15.32 -5.67 -13.32
CA VAL A 11 15.77 -5.14 -12.02
C VAL A 11 14.88 -3.93 -11.77
N ARG A 12 13.84 -4.11 -10.95
CA ARG A 12 12.97 -3.01 -10.55
C ARG A 12 13.85 -2.03 -9.79
N PRO A 13 13.84 -0.73 -10.14
CA PRO A 13 14.55 0.25 -9.36
C PRO A 13 14.07 0.16 -7.91
N ALA A 14 15.01 0.22 -6.97
CA ALA A 14 14.69 0.15 -5.55
C ALA A 14 13.60 1.19 -5.22
N PRO A 15 12.62 0.83 -4.36
CA PRO A 15 11.57 1.75 -3.98
C PRO A 15 12.15 3.08 -3.49
N THR A 16 11.57 4.18 -3.97
CA THR A 16 11.91 5.51 -3.48
C THR A 16 10.98 5.85 -2.33
N LYS A 17 11.43 6.69 -1.40
CA LYS A 17 10.57 7.22 -0.32
C LYS A 17 9.27 7.87 -0.82
N PHE A 18 9.25 8.34 -2.08
CA PHE A 18 8.04 8.87 -2.70
C PHE A 18 7.09 7.75 -3.15
N ALA A 19 7.62 6.69 -3.77
CA ALA A 19 6.85 5.53 -4.18
C ALA A 19 6.20 4.85 -2.97
N ASP A 20 6.94 4.68 -1.87
CA ASP A 20 6.43 4.05 -0.65
C ASP A 20 5.28 4.85 -0.04
N LYS A 21 5.40 6.19 0.00
CA LYS A 21 4.34 7.06 0.52
C LYS A 21 3.08 7.02 -0.33
N LEU A 22 3.23 6.99 -1.65
CA LEU A 22 2.08 6.89 -2.55
C LEU A 22 1.40 5.52 -2.41
N GLU A 23 2.19 4.47 -2.23
CA GLU A 23 1.70 3.12 -1.99
C GLU A 23 0.98 2.99 -0.64
N ALA A 24 1.56 3.55 0.43
CA ALA A 24 0.94 3.61 1.75
C ALA A 24 -0.38 4.40 1.73
N ALA A 25 -0.42 5.56 1.06
CA ALA A 25 -1.65 6.33 0.93
C ALA A 25 -2.76 5.55 0.20
N PHE A 26 -2.40 4.85 -0.88
CA PHE A 26 -3.32 3.97 -1.59
C PHE A 26 -3.82 2.83 -0.69
N LEU A 27 -2.92 2.16 0.02
CA LEU A 27 -3.25 1.05 0.91
C LEU A 27 -4.14 1.50 2.08
N SER A 28 -3.91 2.68 2.65
CA SER A 28 -4.78 3.25 3.70
C SER A 28 -6.23 3.37 3.23
N GLU A 29 -6.46 3.88 2.01
CA GLU A 29 -7.81 3.97 1.44
C GLU A 29 -8.44 2.58 1.20
N MET A 30 -7.66 1.61 0.73
CA MET A 30 -8.16 0.24 0.55
C MET A 30 -8.53 -0.42 1.89
N LEU A 31 -7.71 -0.19 2.91
CA LEU A 31 -7.92 -0.74 4.25
C LEU A 31 -9.11 -0.12 4.97
N LYS A 32 -9.44 1.17 4.74
CA LYS A 32 -10.69 1.77 5.25
C LYS A 32 -11.95 1.04 4.76
N ILE A 33 -11.90 0.46 3.56
CA ILE A 33 -13.00 -0.33 2.99
C ILE A 33 -12.97 -1.76 3.52
N ALA A 34 -11.78 -2.38 3.58
CA ALA A 34 -11.61 -3.78 3.96
C ALA A 34 -11.68 -4.04 5.48
N MET A 35 -11.38 -3.03 6.30
CA MET A 35 -11.32 -3.09 7.75
C MET A 35 -12.27 -2.04 8.36
N PRO A 36 -13.55 -2.40 8.60
CA PRO A 36 -14.50 -1.49 9.20
C PRO A 36 -14.05 -1.04 10.60
N ALA A 37 -13.90 0.28 10.78
CA ALA A 37 -13.38 0.89 11.99
C ALA A 37 -14.29 0.77 13.22
N GLU A 38 -15.61 0.66 13.03
CA GLU A 38 -16.59 0.76 14.11
C GLU A 38 -17.33 -0.55 14.35
N ARG A 39 -17.19 -1.07 15.57
CA ARG A 39 -18.14 -2.07 16.08
C ARG A 39 -19.36 -1.34 16.63
N ARG A 40 -20.53 -1.62 16.07
CA ARG A 40 -21.80 -1.10 16.61
C ARG A 40 -22.29 -1.97 17.76
N GLY A 41 -22.65 -1.35 18.88
CA GLY A 41 -23.29 -2.04 20.00
C GLY A 41 -22.98 -1.40 21.36
N ALA A 42 -23.58 -1.97 22.42
CA ALA A 42 -23.41 -1.49 23.80
C ALA A 42 -21.97 -1.62 24.36
N PHE A 43 -21.08 -2.32 23.64
CA PHE A 43 -19.68 -2.55 24.01
C PHE A 43 -18.70 -1.93 23.00
N SER A 44 -19.07 -0.83 22.34
CA SER A 44 -18.14 -0.07 21.49
C SER A 44 -17.27 0.88 22.33
N GLY A 45 -16.08 1.20 21.84
CA GLY A 45 -15.17 2.18 22.42
C GLY A 45 -15.52 3.63 22.05
N GLY A 46 -16.64 3.86 21.36
CA GLY A 46 -17.13 5.19 20.98
C GLY A 46 -16.17 5.98 20.08
N VAL A 47 -16.20 7.31 20.17
CA VAL A 47 -15.39 8.21 19.31
C VAL A 47 -13.88 7.93 19.41
N GLY A 48 -13.40 7.46 20.57
CA GLY A 48 -11.99 7.09 20.74
C GLY A 48 -11.58 5.87 19.91
N GLU A 49 -12.48 4.88 19.76
CA GLU A 49 -12.27 3.71 18.90
C GLU A 49 -12.12 4.12 17.44
N SER A 50 -12.99 4.98 16.92
CA SER A 50 -12.94 5.43 15.51
C SER A 50 -11.65 6.19 15.18
N GLN A 51 -11.16 7.01 16.13
CA GLN A 51 -9.86 7.71 15.98
C GLN A 51 -8.68 6.73 16.02
N PHE A 52 -8.72 5.76 16.94
CA PHE A 52 -7.68 4.74 17.04
C PHE A 52 -7.63 3.80 15.83
N ALA A 53 -8.79 3.48 15.25
CA ALA A 53 -8.90 2.66 14.05
C ALA A 53 -8.22 3.30 12.84
N SER A 54 -8.40 4.62 12.65
CA SER A 54 -7.72 5.37 11.57
C SER A 54 -6.20 5.28 11.71
N PHE A 55 -5.68 5.47 12.93
CA PHE A 55 -4.24 5.33 13.21
C PHE A 55 -3.72 3.92 12.91
N LEU A 56 -4.46 2.88 13.34
CA LEU A 56 -4.08 1.49 13.06
C LEU A 56 -4.05 1.18 11.56
N ILE A 57 -5.02 1.71 10.80
CA ILE A 57 -5.08 1.55 9.35
C ILE A 57 -3.84 2.16 8.69
N ASP A 58 -3.46 3.38 9.07
CA ASP A 58 -2.29 4.05 8.49
C ASP A 58 -1.00 3.28 8.82
N GLN A 59 -0.83 2.80 10.05
CA GLN A 59 0.33 1.98 10.43
C GLN A 59 0.41 0.65 9.66
N TYR A 60 -0.74 0.03 9.40
CA TYR A 60 -0.79 -1.20 8.62
C TYR A 60 -0.45 -0.94 7.15
N ALA A 61 -0.93 0.18 6.60
CA ALA A 61 -0.64 0.62 5.24
C ALA A 61 0.86 0.89 5.05
N ASP A 62 1.50 1.58 5.99
CA ASP A 62 2.96 1.82 5.99
C ASP A 62 3.73 0.49 5.99
N ALA A 63 3.40 -0.43 6.91
CA ALA A 63 4.06 -1.73 7.03
C ALA A 63 3.83 -2.66 5.82
N MET A 64 2.75 -2.45 5.07
CA MET A 64 2.45 -3.17 3.83
C MET A 64 3.19 -2.56 2.64
N ALA A 65 3.27 -1.24 2.53
CA ALA A 65 3.99 -0.54 1.46
C ALA A 65 5.48 -0.91 1.45
N GLU A 66 6.09 -1.13 2.61
CA GLU A 66 7.47 -1.61 2.73
C GLU A 66 7.71 -3.02 2.14
N ARG A 67 6.64 -3.81 1.90
CA ARG A 67 6.75 -5.23 1.53
C ARG A 67 6.13 -5.61 0.19
N LEU A 68 5.05 -4.94 -0.23
CA LEU A 68 4.24 -5.36 -1.38
C LEU A 68 4.82 -4.91 -2.72
N GLU A 69 5.60 -3.81 -2.74
CA GLU A 69 6.22 -3.26 -3.95
C GLU A 69 5.25 -3.12 -5.14
N LEU A 70 4.04 -2.57 -4.88
CA LEU A 70 2.99 -2.34 -5.89
C LEU A 70 3.45 -1.37 -7.00
N GLY A 71 4.48 -0.56 -6.74
CA GLY A 71 5.18 0.22 -7.77
C GLY A 71 4.40 1.45 -8.23
N LEU A 72 3.51 1.97 -7.38
CA LEU A 72 2.60 3.06 -7.71
C LEU A 72 3.30 4.41 -7.97
N GLY A 73 4.59 4.56 -7.63
CA GLY A 73 5.41 5.75 -7.95
C GLY A 73 6.54 5.53 -8.96
N ALA A 74 6.75 4.31 -9.47
CA ALA A 74 7.92 3.99 -10.30
C ALA A 74 7.73 4.36 -11.79
N ARG A 75 6.49 4.54 -12.25
CA ARG A 75 6.17 4.65 -13.69
C ARG A 75 6.55 5.99 -14.35
N GLY A 76 6.87 7.02 -13.57
CA GLY A 76 7.25 8.36 -14.07
C GLY A 76 8.75 8.55 -14.38
N ALA A 77 9.61 7.58 -14.05
CA ALA A 77 11.06 7.70 -14.23
C ALA A 77 11.59 7.21 -15.60
N ARG A 78 10.69 6.83 -16.53
CA ARG A 78 11.08 6.53 -17.91
C ARG A 78 11.09 7.83 -18.69
N THR A 79 12.20 8.54 -18.65
CA THR A 79 12.58 9.48 -19.71
C THR A 79 13.28 8.66 -20.78
N ASP A 80 12.51 8.17 -21.74
CA ASP A 80 13.01 7.76 -23.04
C ASP A 80 13.57 9.00 -23.77
N GLY A 81 14.86 8.92 -24.15
CA GLY A 81 15.52 9.82 -25.06
C GLY A 81 15.54 9.26 -26.47
#